data_AF-A0A2G2ARZ4-F1
#
_entry.id   AF-A0A2G2ARZ4-F1
#
_cell.length_a   1.000
_cell.length_b   1.000
_cell.length_c   1.000
_cell.angle_alpha   90.00
_cell.angle_beta   90.00
_cell.angle_gamma   90.00
#
_symmetry.space_group_name_H-M   'P 1'
#
loop_
_entity.id
_entity.type
_entity.pdbx_description
1 polymer ?
#
loop_
_entity_poly.entity_id
_entity_poly.type
_entity_poly.pdbx_seq_one_letter_code
_entity_poly.pdbx_strand_id
1 'polypeptide(L)' 'NGKKKRNVGDAFKHIISDNVKVDMVVTFNLRSLKNYFTLRESGAAFFQIRWLAQEMMRVTPSKYLDLIIKKKS' A
#
# COMPACT_ATOMS: atom_id res chain seq x y z
N ASN A 1 41.90 3.89 -8.41
CA ASN A 1 41.04 2.68 -8.51
C ASN A 1 39.98 2.66 -7.43
N GLY A 2 38.90 3.41 -7.63
CA GLY A 2 37.78 3.47 -6.69
C GLY A 2 36.97 2.18 -6.69
N LYS A 3 36.71 1.62 -5.51
CA LYS A 3 35.82 0.45 -5.34
C LYS A 3 34.42 0.82 -5.79
N LYS A 4 34.00 0.31 -6.95
CA LYS A 4 32.64 0.43 -7.48
C LYS A 4 31.69 -0.34 -6.57
N LYS A 5 30.72 0.34 -5.92
CA LYS A 5 29.63 -0.31 -5.16
C LYS A 5 28.97 -1.34 -6.09
N ARG A 6 29.16 -2.63 -5.80
CA ARG A 6 28.49 -3.71 -6.52
C ARG A 6 27.06 -3.77 -5.97
N ASN A 7 26.08 -3.40 -6.79
CA ASN A 7 24.67 -3.60 -6.47
C ASN A 7 24.34 -5.08 -6.69
N VAL A 8 24.69 -5.91 -5.71
CA VAL A 8 24.64 -7.38 -5.82
C VAL A 8 23.22 -7.96 -5.98
N GLY A 9 22.17 -7.15 -5.85
CA GLY A 9 20.77 -7.56 -6.03
C GLY A 9 20.14 -7.19 -7.39
N ASP A 10 20.82 -6.41 -8.24
CA ASP A 10 20.18 -5.79 -9.41
C ASP A 10 19.99 -6.74 -10.60
N ALA A 11 20.80 -7.79 -10.68
CA ALA A 11 20.66 -8.84 -11.69
C ALA A 11 19.60 -9.88 -11.29
N PHE A 12 19.49 -10.20 -9.99
CA PHE A 12 18.57 -11.20 -9.47
C PHE A 12 17.10 -10.75 -9.45
N LYS A 13 16.84 -9.44 -9.47
CA LYS A 13 15.47 -8.89 -9.46
C LYS A 13 14.59 -9.34 -10.64
N HIS A 14 15.20 -9.65 -11.79
CA HIS A 14 14.46 -10.10 -12.98
C HIS A 14 14.19 -11.62 -12.99
N ILE A 15 14.80 -12.35 -12.06
CA ILE A 15 14.71 -13.83 -11.99
C ILE A 15 13.68 -14.25 -10.93
N ILE A 16 13.46 -13.42 -9.91
CA ILE A 16 12.51 -13.68 -8.83
C ILE A 16 11.08 -13.35 -9.26
N SER A 17 10.12 -14.13 -8.78
CA SER A 17 8.69 -13.89 -9.01
C SER A 17 8.13 -12.82 -8.06
N ASP A 18 7.01 -12.21 -8.44
CA ASP A 18 6.34 -11.12 -7.70
C ASP A 18 5.80 -11.52 -6.31
N ASN A 19 6.05 -12.76 -5.87
CA ASN A 19 5.63 -13.30 -4.58
C ASN A 19 6.60 -12.99 -3.42
N VAL A 20 7.56 -12.12 -3.63
CA VAL A 20 8.49 -11.71 -2.58
C VAL A 20 7.79 -10.83 -1.54
N LYS A 21 8.04 -11.10 -0.26
CA LYS A 21 7.55 -10.25 0.83
C LYS A 21 8.33 -8.95 0.86
N VAL A 22 7.62 -7.83 0.93
CA VAL A 22 8.22 -6.49 0.98
C VAL A 22 7.89 -5.84 2.32
N ASP A 23 8.87 -5.16 2.91
CA ASP A 23 8.68 -4.25 4.03
C ASP A 23 8.71 -2.80 3.51
N MET A 24 7.66 -2.03 3.79
CA MET A 24 7.46 -0.70 3.19
C MET A 24 6.82 0.25 4.20
N VAL A 25 7.37 1.48 4.27
CA VAL A 25 6.76 2.60 4.98
C VAL A 25 6.02 3.47 3.98
N VAL A 26 4.71 3.64 4.16
CA VAL A 26 3.88 4.51 3.32
C VAL A 26 3.24 5.59 4.18
N THR A 27 3.37 6.84 3.74
CA THR A 27 2.75 8.00 4.40
C THR A 27 1.69 8.59 3.47
N PHE A 28 0.47 8.74 3.98
CA PHE A 28 -0.65 9.31 3.25
C PHE A 28 -1.15 10.59 3.91
N ASN A 29 -1.53 11.56 3.09
CA ASN A 29 -2.44 12.61 3.54
C ASN A 29 -3.89 12.10 3.49
N LEU A 30 -4.80 12.78 4.19
CA LEU A 30 -6.21 12.34 4.30
C LEU A 30 -6.95 12.28 2.95
N ARG A 31 -6.60 13.15 1.98
CA ARG A 31 -7.24 13.15 0.65
C ARG A 31 -6.77 11.96 -0.20
N SER A 32 -5.47 11.69 -0.18
CA SER A 32 -4.89 10.52 -0.84
C SER A 32 -5.37 9.23 -0.20
N LEU A 33 -5.54 9.22 1.13
CA LEU A 33 -6.06 8.08 1.86
C LEU A 33 -7.51 7.78 1.50
N LYS A 34 -8.34 8.82 1.38
CA LYS A 34 -9.72 8.70 0.88
C LYS A 34 -9.77 8.04 -0.49
N ASN A 35 -9.02 8.57 -1.44
CA ASN A 35 -9.00 8.04 -2.80
C ASN A 35 -8.45 6.61 -2.84
N TYR A 36 -7.41 6.32 -2.05
CA TYR A 36 -6.84 4.99 -1.92
C TYR A 36 -7.91 4.00 -1.45
N PHE A 37 -8.65 4.29 -0.38
CA PHE A 37 -9.71 3.40 0.09
C PHE A 37 -10.83 3.25 -0.92
N THR A 38 -11.30 4.32 -1.57
CA THR A 38 -12.34 4.22 -2.61
C THR A 38 -11.93 3.31 -3.76
N LEU A 39 -10.69 3.42 -4.25
CA LEU A 39 -10.21 2.61 -5.37
C LEU A 39 -9.87 1.17 -4.95
N ARG A 40 -9.27 1.00 -3.77
CA ARG A 40 -8.74 -0.29 -3.32
C ARG A 40 -9.72 -1.14 -2.56
N GLU A 41 -10.81 -0.59 -2.03
CA GLU A 41 -11.91 -1.37 -1.46
C GLU A 41 -12.86 -1.92 -2.54
N SER A 42 -12.89 -1.25 -3.71
CA SER A 42 -13.76 -1.62 -4.83
C SER A 42 -13.64 -3.09 -5.25
N GLY A 43 -14.75 -3.68 -5.71
CA GLY A 43 -14.81 -5.07 -6.15
C GLY A 43 -13.92 -5.41 -7.36
N ALA A 44 -13.45 -4.39 -8.09
CA ALA A 44 -12.53 -4.55 -9.22
C ALA A 44 -11.04 -4.64 -8.79
N ALA A 45 -10.72 -4.38 -7.53
CA ALA A 45 -9.34 -4.40 -7.05
C ALA A 45 -8.86 -5.83 -6.75
N PHE A 46 -7.55 -6.06 -6.91
CA PHE A 46 -6.92 -7.34 -6.58
C PHE A 46 -7.09 -7.68 -5.09
N PHE A 47 -7.41 -8.94 -4.79
CA PHE A 47 -7.86 -9.37 -3.47
C PHE A 47 -6.89 -9.03 -2.34
N GLN A 48 -5.57 -9.18 -2.55
CA GLN A 48 -4.58 -8.86 -1.51
C GLN A 48 -4.57 -7.36 -1.16
N ILE A 49 -4.76 -6.50 -2.16
CA ILE A 49 -4.80 -5.05 -1.97
C ILE A 49 -6.11 -4.62 -1.30
N ARG A 50 -7.22 -5.31 -1.60
CA ARG A 50 -8.49 -5.12 -0.90
C ARG A 50 -8.35 -5.47 0.58
N TRP A 51 -7.72 -6.60 0.88
CA TRP A 51 -7.47 -7.03 2.26
C TRP A 51 -6.57 -6.05 3.01
N LEU A 52 -5.50 -5.57 2.37
CA LEU A 52 -4.64 -4.53 2.93
C LEU A 52 -5.45 -3.24 3.23
N ALA A 53 -6.29 -2.79 2.29
CA ALA A 53 -7.10 -1.60 2.50
C ALA A 53 -8.09 -1.74 3.67
N GLN A 54 -8.71 -2.92 3.83
CA GLN A 54 -9.60 -3.24 4.95
C GLN A 54 -8.86 -3.24 6.28
N GLU A 55 -7.67 -3.85 6.33
CA GLU A 55 -6.85 -3.89 7.54
C GLU A 55 -6.33 -2.50 7.90
N MET A 56 -5.92 -1.71 6.91
CA MET A 56 -5.56 -0.30 7.08
C MET A 56 -6.73 0.53 7.64
N MET A 57 -7.96 0.30 7.17
CA MET A 57 -9.15 0.94 7.73
C MET A 57 -9.38 0.51 9.19
N ARG A 58 -9.16 -0.77 9.53
CA ARG A 58 -9.32 -1.28 10.89
C ARG A 58 -8.36 -0.65 11.90
N VAL A 59 -7.10 -0.41 11.50
CA VAL A 59 -6.08 0.18 12.38
C VAL A 59 -6.12 1.71 12.43
N THR A 60 -6.81 2.35 11.47
CA THR A 60 -6.92 3.81 11.44
C THR A 60 -7.88 4.29 12.53
N PRO A 61 -7.53 5.31 13.34
CA PRO A 61 -8.42 5.83 14.37
C PRO A 61 -9.75 6.37 13.80
N SER A 62 -10.87 6.07 14.46
CA SER A 62 -12.23 6.41 14.01
C SER A 62 -12.39 7.90 13.68
N LYS A 63 -11.76 8.79 14.45
CA LYS A 63 -11.75 10.24 14.22
C LYS A 63 -11.33 10.61 12.79
N TYR A 64 -10.36 9.91 12.20
CA TYR A 64 -9.90 10.19 10.84
C TYR A 64 -10.75 9.49 9.78
N LEU A 65 -11.28 8.30 10.09
CA LEU A 65 -12.18 7.58 9.21
C LEU A 65 -13.48 8.33 8.97
N ASP A 66 -14.05 8.95 10.01
CA ASP A 66 -15.30 9.71 9.90
C ASP A 66 -15.17 10.92 8.98
N LEU A 67 -13.98 11.54 8.92
CA LEU A 67 -13.68 12.63 7.99
C LEU A 67 -13.59 12.17 6.52
N ILE A 68 -13.30 10.88 6.30
CA ILE A 68 -12.99 10.29 5.00
C ILE A 68 -14.21 9.56 4.43
N ILE A 69 -14.77 8.64 5.21
CA ILE A 69 -15.92 7.79 4.89
C ILE A 69 -17.15 8.47 5.45
N LYS A 70 -17.60 9.52 4.76
CA LYS A 70 -18.88 10.15 5.08
C LYS A 70 -19.97 9.17 4.66
N LYS A 71 -20.49 8.37 5.61
CA LYS A 71 -21.72 7.60 5.37
C LYS A 71 -22.78 8.62 4.94
N LYS A 72 -23.22 8.51 3.70
CA LYS A 72 -24.40 9.23 3.23
C LYS A 72 -25.57 8.55 3.95
N SER A 73 -26.08 9.18 5.00
CA SER A 73 -27.37 8.80 5.59
C SER A 73 -28.47 8.86 4.53
#